data_AF-A0A2D6N9J3-F1
#
_entry.id   AF-A0A2D6N9J3-F1
#
_cell.length_a   1.000
_cell.length_b   1.000
_cell.length_c   1.000
_cell.angle_alpha   90.00
_cell.angle_beta   90.00
_cell.angle_gamma   90.00
#
_symmetry.space_group_name_H-M   'P 1'
#
loop_
_entity.id
_entity.type
_entity.pdbx_description
1 polymer ?
#
loop_
_entity_poly.entity_id
_entity_poly.type
_entity_poly.pdbx_seq_one_letter_code
_entity_poly.pdbx_strand_id
1 'polypeptide(L)' 'MPELEQAGVVAAPHTWVWSVRPRYVAQLSAGLGNVLTVEGIPGETAGVDYSGYPLVDGEMRVPTTPGFGLPLDTNTFARA' A
#
# COMPACT_ATOMS: atom_id res chain seq x y z
N MET A 1 2.64 -16.99 -3.07
CA MET A 1 3.58 -17.07 -1.94
C MET A 1 3.81 -18.53 -1.55
N PRO A 2 4.89 -19.18 -2.03
CA PRO A 2 4.99 -20.65 -2.07
C PRO A 2 4.82 -21.36 -0.72
N GLU A 3 5.45 -20.88 0.34
CA GLU A 3 5.40 -21.51 1.66
C GLU A 3 4.00 -21.42 2.29
N LEU A 4 3.32 -20.29 2.08
CA LEU A 4 1.96 -20.08 2.58
C LEU A 4 0.95 -20.91 1.78
N GLU A 5 1.12 -20.98 0.47
CA GLU A 5 0.29 -21.81 -0.42
C GLU A 5 0.43 -23.30 -0.08
N GLN A 6 1.65 -23.78 0.15
CA GLN A 6 1.91 -25.15 0.58
C GLN A 6 1.28 -25.46 1.94
N ALA A 7 1.26 -24.49 2.85
CA ALA A 7 0.60 -24.61 4.15
C ALA A 7 -0.93 -24.43 4.10
N GLY A 8 -1.50 -24.07 2.94
CA GLY A 8 -2.94 -23.83 2.78
C GLY A 8 -3.44 -22.58 3.53
N VAL A 9 -2.58 -21.57 3.70
CA VAL A 9 -2.89 -20.34 4.44
C VAL A 9 -2.72 -19.08 3.57
N VAL A 10 -3.38 -18.01 3.98
CA VAL A 10 -3.35 -16.69 3.34
C VAL A 10 -2.62 -15.67 4.22
N ALA A 11 -2.01 -14.65 3.61
CA ALA A 11 -1.37 -13.56 4.31
C ALA A 11 -2.35 -12.40 4.61
N ALA A 12 -2.12 -11.69 5.71
CA ALA A 12 -2.72 -10.39 6.02
C ALA A 12 -1.62 -9.50 6.64
N PRO A 13 -0.81 -8.81 5.80
CA PRO A 13 0.35 -8.07 6.28
C PRO A 13 -0.06 -6.91 7.21
N HIS A 14 0.61 -6.82 8.36
CA HIS A 14 0.41 -5.77 9.34
C HIS A 14 1.00 -4.43 8.86
N THR A 15 0.19 -3.37 8.87
CA THR A 15 0.55 -2.04 8.35
C THR A 15 0.58 -0.96 9.42
N TRP A 16 0.05 -1.19 10.63
CA TRP A 16 -0.04 -0.16 11.68
C TRP A 16 1.28 0.59 11.90
N VAL A 17 1.16 1.85 12.34
CA VAL A 17 2.21 2.88 12.58
C VAL A 17 2.45 3.86 11.43
N TRP A 18 2.54 3.44 10.16
CA TRP A 18 2.87 4.37 9.06
C TRP A 18 1.82 4.40 7.96
N SER A 19 1.24 5.58 7.72
CA SER A 19 0.17 5.85 6.73
C SER A 19 0.48 5.39 5.31
N VAL A 20 1.76 5.26 4.95
CA VAL A 20 2.19 4.84 3.62
C VAL A 20 2.22 3.32 3.41
N ARG A 21 2.34 2.52 4.48
CA ARG A 21 2.47 1.06 4.41
C ARG A 21 1.30 0.35 3.72
N PRO A 22 0.02 0.74 3.91
CA PRO A 22 -1.08 0.13 3.18
C PRO A 22 -0.90 0.17 1.65
N ARG A 23 -0.27 1.23 1.11
CA ARG A 23 -0.05 1.39 -0.34
C ARG A 23 1.04 0.45 -0.85
N TYR A 24 2.11 0.26 -0.09
CA TYR A 24 3.17 -0.71 -0.40
C TYR A 24 2.64 -2.15 -0.32
N VAL A 25 1.80 -2.43 0.68
CA VAL A 25 1.19 -3.75 0.84
C VAL A 25 0.19 -4.02 -0.29
N ALA A 26 -0.57 -3.02 -0.76
CA ALA A 26 -1.44 -3.17 -1.93
C ALA A 26 -0.65 -3.55 -3.20
N GLN A 27 0.48 -2.89 -3.46
CA GLN A 27 1.41 -3.23 -4.56
C GLN A 27 1.94 -4.67 -4.41
N LEU A 28 2.40 -5.04 -3.21
CA LEU A 28 2.88 -6.38 -2.92
C LEU A 28 1.78 -7.44 -3.13
N SER A 29 0.56 -7.14 -2.71
CA SER A 29 -0.61 -8.02 -2.85
C SER A 29 -0.97 -8.25 -4.31
N ALA A 30 -0.93 -7.19 -5.12
CA ALA A 30 -1.18 -7.27 -6.56
C ALA A 30 -0.12 -8.09 -7.31
N GLY A 31 1.15 -8.03 -6.88
CA GLY A 31 2.25 -8.75 -7.52
C GLY A 31 2.42 -10.20 -7.06
N LEU A 32 2.27 -10.48 -5.77
CA LEU A 32 2.57 -11.80 -5.18
C LEU A 32 1.33 -12.70 -5.01
N GLY A 33 0.13 -12.12 -5.01
CA GLY A 33 -1.10 -12.85 -4.66
C GLY A 33 -1.06 -13.43 -3.25
N ASN A 34 -1.99 -14.34 -2.95
CA ASN A 34 -2.15 -15.02 -1.66
C ASN A 34 -2.27 -14.07 -0.44
N VAL A 35 -2.75 -12.85 -0.64
CA VAL A 35 -3.08 -11.89 0.41
C VAL A 35 -4.60 -11.79 0.53
N LEU A 36 -5.14 -12.03 1.72
CA LEU A 36 -6.57 -11.99 2.00
C LEU A 36 -7.10 -10.55 2.03
N THR A 37 -6.36 -9.66 2.69
CA THR A 37 -6.76 -8.27 2.86
C THR A 37 -5.55 -7.38 3.14
N VAL A 38 -5.68 -6.10 2.84
CA VAL A 38 -4.72 -5.06 3.18
C VAL A 38 -5.25 -4.31 4.40
N GLU A 39 -4.48 -4.29 5.49
CA GLU A 39 -4.81 -3.45 6.63
C GLU A 39 -4.73 -1.97 6.22
N GLY A 40 -5.89 -1.30 6.21
CA GLY A 40 -6.01 0.11 5.86
C GLY A 40 -5.71 1.04 7.03
N ILE A 41 -5.03 2.15 6.76
CA ILE A 41 -4.85 3.26 7.71
C ILE A 41 -5.48 4.50 7.08
N PRO A 42 -6.55 5.06 7.67
CA PRO A 42 -7.20 6.28 7.18
C PRO A 42 -6.40 7.52 7.60
N GLY A 43 -5.14 7.55 7.18
CA GLY A 43 -4.21 8.63 7.47
C GLY A 43 -3.31 8.90 6.26
N GLU A 44 -2.73 10.09 6.26
CA GLU A 44 -1.83 10.58 5.22
C GLU A 44 -0.61 11.22 5.86
N THR A 45 0.52 11.14 5.18
CA THR A 45 1.75 11.84 5.57
C THR A 45 1.85 13.16 4.82
N ALA A 46 2.17 14.24 5.52
CA ALA A 46 2.40 15.53 4.88
C ALA A 46 3.45 15.44 3.77
N GLY A 47 3.18 16.07 2.64
CA GLY A 47 4.06 16.06 1.47
C GLY A 47 4.01 14.80 0.62
N VAL A 48 3.14 13.82 0.91
CA VAL A 48 2.94 12.64 0.07
C VAL A 48 1.57 12.73 -0.61
N ASP A 49 1.53 12.58 -1.93
CA ASP A 49 0.28 12.52 -2.70
C ASP A 49 -0.24 11.08 -2.78
N TYR A 50 -1.43 10.85 -2.21
CA TYR A 50 -2.11 9.55 -2.18
C TYR A 50 -3.23 9.41 -3.22
N SER A 51 -3.46 10.42 -4.07
CA SER A 51 -4.56 10.44 -5.04
C SER A 51 -4.55 9.28 -6.04
N GLY A 52 -3.38 8.68 -6.28
CA GLY A 52 -3.22 7.48 -7.10
C GLY A 52 -3.78 6.19 -6.50
N TYR A 53 -4.17 6.19 -5.21
CA TYR A 53 -4.69 5.02 -4.50
C TYR A 53 -6.14 5.22 -4.01
N PRO A 54 -7.13 5.36 -4.91
CA PRO A 54 -8.51 5.50 -4.50
C PRO A 54 -9.02 4.21 -3.86
N LEU A 55 -9.88 4.37 -2.84
CA LEU A 55 -10.68 3.28 -2.29
C LEU A 55 -12.00 3.24 -3.07
N VAL A 56 -12.25 2.15 -3.79
CA VAL A 56 -13.46 1.95 -4.61
C VAL A 56 -14.09 0.64 -4.17
N ASP A 57 -15.33 0.69 -3.69
CA ASP A 57 -16.09 -0.49 -3.22
C ASP A 57 -15.35 -1.31 -2.14
N GLY A 58 -14.60 -0.64 -1.27
CA GLY A 58 -13.83 -1.28 -0.20
C GLY A 58 -12.47 -1.82 -0.65
N GLU A 59 -12.09 -1.65 -1.91
CA GLU A 59 -10.81 -2.09 -2.46
C GLU A 59 -9.89 -0.91 -2.79
N MET A 60 -8.61 -1.02 -2.41
CA MET A 60 -7.60 -0.03 -2.77
C MET A 60 -7.08 -0.30 -4.19
N ARG A 61 -7.28 0.64 -5.11
CA ARG A 61 -6.74 0.52 -6.47
C ARG A 61 -5.25 0.87 -6.47
N VAL A 62 -4.47 0.00 -7.12
CA VAL A 62 -3.03 0.21 -7.30
C VAL A 62 -2.79 1.01 -8.59
N PRO A 63 -2.04 2.13 -8.55
CA PRO A 63 -1.77 2.94 -9.74
C PRO A 63 -0.80 2.26 -10.69
N THR A 64 -0.90 2.61 -11.98
CA THR A 64 0.01 2.16 -13.04
C THR A 64 1.21 3.10 -13.26
N THR A 65 1.29 4.19 -12.50
CA THR A 65 2.41 5.13 -12.55
C THR A 65 3.70 4.52 -12.00
N PRO A 66 4.90 4.98 -12.42
CA PRO A 66 6.18 4.42 -11.98
C PRO A 66 6.39 4.40 -10.46
N GLY A 67 7.20 3.43 -10.02
CA GLY A 67 7.54 3.25 -8.60
C GLY A 67 6.32 2.85 -7.77
N PHE A 68 6.20 3.42 -6.57
CA PHE A 68 5.02 3.23 -5.73
C PHE A 68 3.85 4.15 -6.10
N GLY A 69 3.93 4.98 -7.15
CA GLY A 69 2.84 5.90 -7.51
C GLY A 69 2.45 6.87 -6.39
N LEU A 70 3.44 7.31 -5.59
CA LEU A 70 3.29 8.27 -4.50
C LEU A 70 4.20 9.47 -4.76
N PRO A 71 3.74 10.47 -5.53
CA PRO A 71 4.49 11.70 -5.72
C PRO A 71 4.80 12.37 -4.37
N LEU A 72 5.97 13.00 -4.28
CA LEU A 72 6.44 13.69 -3.09
C LEU A 72 6.56 15.20 -3.37
N ASP A 73 5.98 16.03 -2.50
CA ASP A 73 6.28 17.46 -2.47
C ASP A 73 7.66 17.69 -1.87
N THR A 74 8.63 17.96 -2.74
CA THR A 74 10.02 18.16 -2.36
C THR A 74 10.23 19.38 -1.46
N ASN A 75 9.34 20.39 -1.48
CA ASN A 75 9.46 21.55 -0.60
C ASN A 75 9.19 21.18 0.86
N THR A 76 8.27 20.25 1.11
CA THR A 76 7.96 19.74 2.45
C THR A 76 9.17 18.97 3.03
N PHE A 77 9.84 18.16 2.21
CA PHE A 77 10.97 17.34 2.67
C PHE A 77 12.33 18.06 2.66
N ALA A 78 12.49 19.15 1.90
CA ALA A 78 13.72 19.94 1.88
C ALA A 78 13.94 20.79 3.14
N ARG A 79 12.93 20.89 4.02
CA ARG A 79 12.94 21.70 5.25
C ARG A 79 13.14 20.89 6.53
N ALA A 80 13.40 19.59 6.40
CA ALA A 80 13.63 18.67 7.52
C ALA A 80 15.12 18.52 7.85
#